data_AF-A0A7J7X238-F1
#
_entry.id   AF-A0A7J7X238-F1
#
_cell.length_a   1.000
_cell.length_b   1.000
_cell.length_c   1.000
_cell.angle_alpha   90.00
_cell.angle_beta   90.00
_cell.angle_gamma   90.00
#
_symmetry.space_group_name_H-M   'P 1'
#
loop_
_entity.id
_entity.type
_entity.pdbx_description
1 polymer ?
#
loop_
_entity_poly.entity_id
_entity_poly.type
_entity_poly.pdbx_seq_one_letter_code
_entity_poly.pdbx_strand_id
1 'polypeptide(L)'
;MCSSICKCTGCKNYEESPKQKTLMAVPSYAEAGSLEGSQHVSALPKLRKERRSSCISWEVVEAACACLLAQGEEAEKGHCSECLAQQMVLEEFGRCLSQILLIEFKSKGLKME
;
A
#
# COMPACT_ATOMS: atom_id res chain seq x y z
N MET A 1 11.69 -14.94 -0.95
CA MET A 1 12.46 -14.93 -2.21
C MET A 1 11.66 -14.30 -3.32
N CYS A 2 12.21 -13.27 -3.98
CA CYS A 2 11.75 -12.85 -5.31
C CYS A 2 11.97 -14.02 -6.30
N SER A 3 10.98 -14.35 -7.13
CA SER A 3 11.07 -15.39 -8.17
C SER A 3 11.33 -14.78 -9.55
N SER A 4 11.54 -15.62 -10.57
CA SER A 4 11.86 -15.18 -11.94
C SER A 4 10.76 -14.37 -12.62
N ILE A 5 9.53 -14.40 -12.10
CA ILE A 5 8.42 -13.55 -12.57
C ILE A 5 8.45 -12.14 -11.95
N CYS A 6 9.30 -11.90 -10.95
CA CYS A 6 9.39 -10.61 -10.27
C CYS A 6 10.24 -9.63 -11.10
N LYS A 7 9.68 -8.46 -11.42
CA LYS A 7 10.39 -7.37 -12.13
C LYS A 7 11.06 -6.36 -11.20
N CYS A 8 11.50 -6.81 -10.02
CA CYS A 8 11.95 -5.90 -8.98
C CYS A 8 13.36 -5.36 -9.26
N THR A 9 13.54 -4.05 -9.25
CA THR A 9 14.86 -3.41 -9.28
C THR A 9 15.32 -3.16 -7.85
N GLY A 10 16.39 -3.84 -7.41
CA GLY A 10 16.93 -3.70 -6.05
C GLY A 10 16.24 -4.53 -4.95
N CYS A 11 15.53 -5.62 -5.30
CA CYS A 11 14.91 -6.53 -4.32
C CYS A 11 15.98 -7.19 -3.41
N LYS A 12 15.85 -7.01 -2.10
CA LYS A 12 16.69 -7.67 -1.07
C LYS A 12 16.02 -8.90 -0.43
N ASN A 13 14.88 -9.34 -0.97
CA ASN A 13 14.18 -10.54 -0.53
C ASN A 13 14.82 -11.78 -1.17
N TYR A 14 16.06 -12.08 -0.78
CA TYR A 14 16.79 -13.32 -1.13
C TYR A 14 16.76 -14.30 0.06
N GLU A 15 16.99 -15.59 -0.20
CA GLU A 15 17.11 -16.58 0.88
C GLU A 15 18.37 -16.28 1.70
N GLU A 16 18.22 -16.11 3.01
CA GLU A 16 19.33 -15.92 3.92
C GLU A 16 20.14 -17.22 4.00
N SER A 17 21.20 -17.32 3.19
CA SER A 17 22.16 -18.41 3.30
C SER A 17 22.84 -18.34 4.69
N PRO A 18 23.17 -19.45 5.37
CA PRO A 18 23.61 -19.44 6.78
C PRO A 18 24.91 -18.67 7.07
N LYS A 19 25.57 -18.14 6.03
CA LYS A 19 26.88 -17.47 6.10
C LYS A 19 26.82 -15.93 6.14
N GLN A 20 25.65 -15.30 6.27
CA GLN A 20 25.56 -13.85 6.56
C GLN A 20 25.35 -13.50 8.04
N LYS A 21 25.46 -14.49 8.94
CA LYS A 21 25.55 -14.27 10.40
C LYS A 21 26.93 -13.71 10.79
N THR A 22 27.24 -12.45 10.50
CA THR A 22 28.40 -11.78 11.15
C THR A 22 28.23 -10.28 11.40
N LEU A 23 27.08 -9.65 11.13
CA LEU A 23 26.98 -8.20 11.39
C LEU A 23 25.63 -7.72 11.92
N MET A 24 25.09 -8.46 12.89
CA MET A 24 24.10 -7.91 13.84
C MET A 24 24.54 -8.34 15.23
N ALA A 25 25.60 -7.71 15.73
CA ALA A 25 25.85 -7.73 17.17
C ALA A 25 24.68 -6.99 17.83
N VAL A 26 23.82 -7.77 18.48
CA VAL A 26 22.80 -7.29 19.41
C VAL A 26 23.48 -6.52 20.55
N PRO A 27 22.94 -5.39 20.98
CA PRO A 27 22.88 -5.14 22.41
C PRO A 27 21.44 -5.16 22.92
N SER A 28 21.34 -5.83 24.07
CA SER A 28 20.16 -6.05 24.89
C SER A 28 19.44 -4.77 25.28
N TYR A 29 18.13 -4.89 25.39
CA TYR A 29 17.25 -4.01 26.15
C TYR A 29 17.83 -3.73 27.55
N ALA A 30 17.92 -2.46 27.90
CA ALA A 30 17.94 -1.95 29.27
C ALA A 30 17.55 -0.46 29.22
N GLU A 31 16.31 -0.18 29.60
CA GLU A 31 15.82 1.15 29.94
C GLU A 31 16.35 1.53 31.32
N ALA A 32 17.00 2.70 31.45
CA ALA A 32 17.03 3.52 32.66
C ALA A 32 17.79 4.85 32.43
N GLY A 33 17.04 5.95 32.32
CA GLY A 33 17.29 7.19 33.07
C GLY A 33 18.36 8.20 32.64
N SER A 34 17.90 9.44 32.48
CA SER A 34 18.52 10.73 32.88
C SER A 34 19.32 11.59 31.87
N LEU A 35 18.77 12.80 31.68
CA LEU A 35 19.32 14.16 31.56
C LEU A 35 20.75 14.46 30.99
N GLU A 36 20.75 15.51 30.15
CA GLU A 36 21.84 16.43 29.74
C GLU A 36 22.87 16.03 28.65
N GLY A 37 22.92 16.87 27.61
CA GLY A 37 24.18 17.53 27.24
C GLY A 37 24.92 17.05 25.99
N SER A 38 25.16 18.01 25.09
CA SER A 38 26.33 18.11 24.17
C SER A 38 26.28 17.44 22.79
N GLN A 39 26.00 18.29 21.81
CA GLN A 39 26.74 18.52 20.56
C GLN A 39 27.70 17.41 20.07
N HIS A 40 27.35 16.76 18.97
CA HIS A 40 28.34 16.40 17.94
C HIS A 40 27.69 16.36 16.56
N VAL A 41 28.21 17.19 15.67
CA VAL A 41 27.84 17.27 14.25
C VAL A 41 28.20 15.97 13.54
N SER A 42 27.19 15.32 12.97
CA SER A 42 27.36 14.55 11.74
C SER A 42 26.11 14.77 10.90
N ALA A 43 26.30 15.42 9.76
CA ALA A 43 25.24 15.70 8.80
C ALA A 43 24.76 14.36 8.22
N LEU A 44 23.78 13.75 8.90
CA LEU A 44 23.03 12.64 8.35
C LEU A 44 22.30 13.17 7.12
N PRO A 45 22.45 12.54 5.93
CA PRO A 45 21.62 12.92 4.81
C PRO A 45 20.18 12.72 5.31
N LYS A 46 19.42 13.82 5.38
CA LYS A 46 17.97 13.74 5.45
C LYS A 46 17.58 13.02 4.17
N LEU A 47 17.56 11.68 4.22
CA LEU A 47 16.84 10.85 3.29
C LEU A 47 15.43 11.37 3.45
N ARG A 48 15.07 12.34 2.59
CA ARG A 48 13.73 12.84 2.47
C ARG A 48 12.95 11.56 2.23
N LYS A 49 12.31 11.09 3.29
CA LYS A 49 11.30 10.06 3.21
C LYS A 49 10.20 10.80 2.48
N GLU A 50 10.36 10.88 1.16
CA GLU A 50 9.33 11.07 0.18
C GLU A 50 8.43 9.85 0.39
N ARG A 51 7.72 9.85 1.53
CA ARG A 51 6.44 9.16 1.66
C ARG A 51 5.68 9.84 0.54
N ARG A 52 5.71 9.22 -0.63
CA ARG A 52 4.67 9.41 -1.62
C ARG A 52 3.40 9.10 -0.85
N SER A 53 2.76 10.15 -0.36
CA SER A 53 1.44 10.10 0.23
C SER A 53 0.62 9.28 -0.76
N SER A 54 0.06 8.16 -0.30
CA SER A 54 -0.83 7.37 -1.14
C SER A 54 -1.84 8.35 -1.72
N CYS A 55 -1.89 8.43 -3.04
CA CYS A 55 -2.70 9.44 -3.72
C CYS A 55 -4.20 9.22 -3.48
N ILE A 56 -4.56 8.01 -3.07
CA ILE A 56 -5.90 7.61 -2.65
C ILE A 56 -5.99 7.72 -1.13
N SER A 57 -6.99 8.46 -0.64
CA SER A 57 -7.31 8.52 0.78
C SER A 57 -7.99 7.22 1.23
N TRP A 58 -7.87 6.91 2.52
CA TRP A 58 -8.55 5.76 3.10
C TRP A 58 -10.07 5.83 2.91
N GLU A 59 -10.65 7.03 3.01
CA GLU A 59 -12.08 7.28 2.80
C GLU A 59 -12.54 6.85 1.39
N VAL A 60 -11.70 7.04 0.36
CA VAL A 60 -12.02 6.60 -1.00
C VAL A 60 -12.01 5.08 -1.12
N VAL A 61 -11.12 4.40 -0.39
CA VAL A 61 -11.09 2.93 -0.33
C VAL A 61 -12.33 2.41 0.38
N GLU A 62 -12.69 2.99 1.52
CA GLU A 62 -13.91 2.61 2.26
C GLU A 62 -15.17 2.82 1.42
N ALA A 63 -15.29 3.96 0.73
CA ALA A 63 -16.40 4.22 -0.17
C ALA A 63 -16.50 3.19 -1.30
N ALA A 64 -15.37 2.85 -1.94
CA ALA A 64 -15.34 1.81 -2.96
C ALA A 64 -15.77 0.44 -2.42
N CYS A 65 -15.29 0.06 -1.23
CA CYS A 65 -15.72 -1.17 -0.57
C CYS A 65 -17.22 -1.16 -0.24
N ALA A 66 -17.76 -0.04 0.24
CA ALA A 66 -19.18 0.11 0.52
C ALA A 66 -20.04 -0.07 -0.75
N CYS A 67 -19.61 0.48 -1.90
CA CYS A 67 -20.29 0.26 -3.17
C CYS A 67 -20.32 -1.22 -3.59
N LEU A 68 -19.20 -1.94 -3.42
CA LEU A 68 -19.13 -3.37 -3.75
C LEU A 68 -20.05 -4.22 -2.87
N LEU A 69 -20.07 -3.93 -1.55
CA LEU A 69 -20.94 -4.62 -0.60
C LEU A 69 -22.41 -4.36 -0.91
N ALA A 70 -22.77 -3.09 -1.18
CA ALA A 70 -24.12 -2.73 -1.59
C ALA A 70 -24.53 -3.46 -2.89
N GLN A 71 -23.65 -3.52 -3.88
CA GLN A 71 -23.93 -4.23 -5.13
C GLN A 71 -24.14 -5.74 -4.92
N GLY A 72 -23.36 -6.35 -4.02
CA GLY A 72 -23.55 -7.74 -3.61
C GLY A 72 -24.91 -7.95 -2.92
N GLU A 73 -25.25 -7.08 -1.96
CA GLU A 73 -26.51 -7.15 -1.23
C GLU A 73 -27.73 -6.99 -2.16
N GLU A 74 -27.67 -6.06 -3.13
CA GLU A 74 -28.74 -5.89 -4.11
C GLU A 74 -28.87 -7.09 -5.05
N ALA A 75 -27.76 -7.74 -5.42
CA ALA A 75 -27.80 -8.98 -6.20
C ALA A 75 -28.44 -10.14 -5.41
N GLU A 76 -28.17 -10.23 -4.10
CA GLU A 76 -28.80 -11.21 -3.20
C GLU A 76 -30.30 -10.96 -3.04
N LYS A 77 -30.70 -9.70 -2.77
CA LYS A 77 -32.11 -9.29 -2.68
C LYS A 77 -32.87 -9.52 -3.99
N GLY A 78 -32.20 -9.32 -5.12
CA GLY A 78 -32.73 -9.58 -6.45
C GLY A 78 -32.80 -11.07 -6.81
N HIS A 79 -32.34 -11.97 -5.93
CA HIS A 79 -32.19 -13.40 -6.21
C HIS A 79 -31.45 -13.66 -7.54
N CYS A 80 -30.44 -12.83 -7.83
CA CYS A 80 -29.62 -12.99 -9.03
C CYS A 80 -28.91 -14.34 -9.01
N SER A 81 -28.67 -14.90 -10.20
CA SER A 81 -27.78 -16.06 -10.32
C SER A 81 -26.36 -15.67 -9.91
N GLU A 82 -25.56 -16.63 -9.45
CA GLU A 82 -24.19 -16.38 -9.02
C GLU A 82 -23.36 -15.69 -10.12
N CYS A 83 -23.49 -16.14 -11.36
CA CYS A 83 -22.80 -15.53 -12.51
C CYS A 83 -23.20 -14.05 -12.71
N LEU A 84 -24.49 -13.74 -12.57
CA LEU A 84 -24.99 -12.36 -12.70
C LEU A 84 -24.55 -11.50 -11.52
N ALA A 85 -24.59 -12.03 -10.29
CA ALA A 85 -24.14 -11.33 -9.09
C ALA A 85 -22.63 -10.99 -9.17
N GLN A 86 -21.81 -11.96 -9.60
CA GLN A 86 -20.38 -11.74 -9.84
C GLN A 86 -20.14 -10.67 -10.91
N GLN A 87 -20.88 -10.72 -12.02
CA GLN A 87 -20.79 -9.71 -13.07
C GLN A 87 -21.13 -8.32 -12.53
N MET A 88 -22.23 -8.18 -11.78
CA MET A 88 -22.66 -6.92 -11.17
C MET A 88 -21.58 -6.33 -10.26
N VAL A 89 -20.97 -7.15 -9.38
CA VAL A 89 -19.89 -6.71 -8.48
C VAL A 89 -18.64 -6.30 -9.26
N LEU A 90 -18.26 -7.05 -10.30
CA LEU A 90 -17.11 -6.72 -11.15
C LEU A 90 -17.31 -5.42 -11.93
N GLU A 91 -18.52 -5.19 -12.44
CA GLU A 91 -18.88 -3.94 -13.09
C GLU A 91 -18.81 -2.76 -12.13
N GLU A 92 -19.30 -2.92 -10.89
CA GLU A 92 -19.23 -1.87 -9.88
C GLU A 92 -17.79 -1.60 -9.43
N PHE A 93 -16.97 -2.64 -9.34
CA PHE A 93 -15.54 -2.48 -9.10
C PHE A 93 -14.86 -1.68 -10.23
N GLY A 94 -15.17 -2.01 -11.48
CA GLY A 94 -14.72 -1.25 -12.63
C GLY A 94 -15.12 0.23 -12.55
N ARG A 95 -16.39 0.52 -12.21
CA ARG A 95 -16.89 1.89 -12.03
C ARG A 95 -16.15 2.64 -10.92
N CYS A 96 -15.92 2.00 -9.77
CA CYS A 96 -15.14 2.58 -8.67
C CYS A 96 -13.71 2.92 -9.12
N LEU A 97 -13.02 1.98 -9.79
CA LEU A 97 -11.66 2.22 -10.28
C LEU A 97 -11.61 3.35 -11.31
N SER A 98 -12.54 3.41 -12.25
CA SER A 98 -12.60 4.49 -13.23
C SER A 98 -12.78 5.85 -12.55
N GLN A 99 -13.62 5.95 -11.52
CA GLN A 99 -13.81 7.19 -10.76
C GLN A 99 -12.56 7.59 -9.99
N ILE A 100 -11.90 6.64 -9.33
CA ILE A 100 -10.64 6.88 -8.61
C ILE A 100 -9.58 7.40 -9.57
N LEU A 101 -9.42 6.76 -10.73
CA LEU A 101 -8.48 7.18 -11.75
C LEU A 101 -8.83 8.57 -12.29
N LEU A 102 -10.11 8.85 -12.59
CA LEU A 102 -10.54 10.17 -13.06
C LEU A 102 -10.17 11.28 -12.07
N ILE A 103 -10.41 11.06 -10.78
CA ILE A 103 -10.07 12.02 -9.72
C ILE A 103 -8.55 12.22 -9.65
N GLU A 104 -7.78 11.14 -9.74
CA GLU A 104 -6.32 11.15 -9.74
C GLU A 104 -5.71 11.86 -10.96
N PHE A 105 -6.27 11.66 -12.15
CA PHE A 105 -5.82 12.32 -13.37
C PHE A 105 -6.20 13.81 -13.35
N LYS A 106 -7.42 14.12 -12.88
CA LYS A 106 -7.89 15.51 -12.72
C LYS A 106 -7.06 16.27 -11.70
N SER A 107 -6.71 15.67 -10.56
CA SER A 107 -5.88 16.32 -9.52
C SER A 107 -4.45 16.58 -9.99
N LYS A 108 -3.95 15.81 -10.96
CA LYS A 108 -2.61 15.95 -11.56
C LYS A 108 -2.59 16.76 -12.87
N GLY A 109 -3.74 17.25 -13.34
CA GLY A 109 -3.85 18.00 -14.60
C GLY A 109 -3.55 17.17 -15.85
N LEU A 110 -3.59 15.84 -15.75
CA LEU A 110 -3.35 14.92 -16.85
C LEU A 110 -4.68 14.59 -17.54
N LYS A 111 -4.73 14.64 -18.87
CA LYS A 111 -5.92 14.27 -19.65
C LYS A 111 -5.94 12.74 -19.84
N MET A 112 -7.09 12.11 -19.62
CA MET A 112 -7.35 10.76 -20.13
C MET A 112 -7.59 10.87 -21.64
N GLU A 113 -6.85 10.09 -22.43
CA GLU A 113 -7.00 9.95 -23.89
C GLU A 113 -7.88 8.74 -24.23
#